data_AF-A0A1E7JZ48-F1
#
_entry.id   AF-A0A1E7JZ48-F1
#
_cell.length_a   1.000
_cell.length_b   1.000
_cell.length_c   1.000
_cell.angle_alpha   90.00
_cell.angle_beta   90.00
_cell.angle_gamma   90.00
#
_symmetry.space_group_name_H-M   'P 1'
#
loop_
_entity.id
_entity.type
_entity.pdbx_description
1 polymer ?
#
loop_
_entity_poly.entity_id
_entity_poly.type
_entity_poly.pdbx_seq_one_letter_code
_entity_poly.pdbx_strand_id
1 'polypeptide(L)' 'MLDYDERRGTELIATLDAYFVNGASLTRTKETLHIHVNTVVQRLERIGRLLGKDWNSPARSLEIQLALRLHHLARRL' A
#
# COMPACT_ATOMS: atom_id res chain seq x y z
N MET A 1 -7.84 -6.66 1.69
CA MET A 1 -7.56 -5.24 1.37
C MET A 1 -8.34 -4.78 0.16
N LEU A 2 -8.35 -5.52 -0.96
CA LEU A 2 -9.19 -5.22 -2.12
C LEU A 2 -10.67 -5.06 -1.74
N ASP A 3 -11.26 -6.07 -1.09
CA ASP A 3 -12.63 -5.98 -0.58
C ASP A 3 -12.84 -4.82 0.41
N TYR A 4 -11.78 -4.42 1.12
CA TYR A 4 -11.86 -3.31 2.07
C TYR A 4 -11.93 -1.97 1.33
N ASP A 5 -11.05 -1.79 0.34
CA ASP A 5 -11.06 -0.63 -0.56
C ASP A 5 -12.41 -0.53 -1.30
N GLU A 6 -12.91 -1.63 -1.87
CA GLU A 6 -14.22 -1.65 -2.55
C GLU A 6 -15.39 -1.30 -1.63
N ARG A 7 -15.43 -1.89 -0.43
CA ARG A 7 -16.55 -1.66 0.51
C ARG A 7 -16.51 -0.29 1.19
N ARG A 8 -15.33 0.31 1.32
CA ARG A 8 -15.14 1.56 2.10
C ARG A 8 -14.72 2.76 1.27
N GLY A 9 -14.51 2.59 -0.04
CA GLY A 9 -13.97 3.65 -0.91
C GLY A 9 -12.59 4.11 -0.46
N THR A 10 -11.76 3.22 0.09
CA THR A 10 -10.39 3.54 0.48
C THR A 10 -9.42 3.22 -0.66
N GLU A 11 -8.23 3.82 -0.60
CA GLU A 11 -7.17 3.67 -1.61
C GLU A 11 -5.92 3.04 -0.98
N LEU A 12 -6.10 1.98 -0.17
CA LEU A 12 -5.01 1.37 0.58
C LEU A 12 -4.05 0.62 -0.33
N ILE A 13 -4.55 -0.10 -1.35
CA ILE A 13 -3.72 -0.78 -2.34
C ILE A 13 -2.87 0.22 -3.12
N ALA A 14 -3.48 1.31 -3.62
CA ALA A 14 -2.76 2.36 -4.33
C ALA A 14 -1.71 3.05 -3.44
N THR A 15 -2.03 3.23 -2.15
CA THR A 15 -1.08 3.82 -1.19
C THR A 15 0.12 2.90 -0.94
N LEU A 16 -0.14 1.60 -0.77
CA LEU A 16 0.90 0.62 -0.51
C LEU A 16 1.83 0.42 -1.72
N ASP A 17 1.26 0.42 -2.91
CA ASP A 17 2.02 0.35 -4.16
C ASP A 17 2.93 1.56 -4.35
N ALA A 18 2.38 2.78 -4.23
CA ALA A 18 3.15 4.01 -4.29
C ALA A 18 4.23 4.08 -3.20
N TYR A 19 3.93 3.57 -1.99
CA TYR A 19 4.90 3.51 -0.90
C TYR A 19 6.11 2.64 -1.24
N PHE A 20 5.89 1.43 -1.79
CA PHE A 20 6.99 0.55 -2.17
C PHE A 20 7.75 1.05 -3.40
N VAL A 21 7.05 1.56 -4.43
CA VAL A 21 7.70 2.15 -5.62
C VAL A 21 8.63 3.30 -5.23
N ASN A 22 8.26 4.07 -4.21
CA ASN A 22 9.06 5.17 -3.69
C ASN A 22 10.10 4.77 -2.62
N GLY A 23 10.42 3.48 -2.50
CA GLY A 23 11.44 2.99 -1.58
C GLY A 23 11.07 3.21 -0.11
N ALA A 24 9.80 2.98 0.25
CA ALA A 24 9.28 3.15 1.61
C ALA A 24 9.37 4.60 2.16
N SER A 25 9.44 5.60 1.28
CA SER A 25 9.51 7.02 1.65
C SER A 25 8.12 7.66 1.76
N LEU A 26 7.71 8.07 2.96
CA LEU A 26 6.43 8.78 3.18
C LEU A 26 6.36 10.10 2.40
N THR A 27 7.45 10.86 2.35
CA THR A 27 7.52 12.15 1.66
C THR A 27 7.31 11.99 0.16
N ARG A 28 8.00 11.03 -0.47
CA ARG A 28 7.80 10.77 -1.90
C ARG A 28 6.42 10.18 -2.18
N THR A 29 5.92 9.30 -1.30
CA THR A 29 4.58 8.71 -1.43
C THR A 29 3.49 9.79 -1.42
N LYS A 30 3.56 10.76 -0.49
CA LYS A 30 2.57 11.84 -0.41
C LYS A 30 2.56 12.69 -1.69
N GLU A 31 3.73 12.90 -2.29
CA GLU A 31 3.91 13.67 -3.52
C GLU A 31 3.34 12.92 -4.71
N THR A 32 3.67 11.63 -4.87
CA THR A 32 3.12 10.77 -5.92
C THR A 32 1.59 10.67 -5.85
N LEU A 33 1.04 10.57 -4.64
CA LEU A 33 -0.41 10.42 -4.45
C LEU A 33 -1.15 11.76 -4.37
N HIS A 34 -0.44 12.89 -4.38
CA HIS A 34 -1.00 14.22 -4.19
C HIS A 34 -1.91 14.35 -2.95
N ILE A 35 -1.49 13.74 -1.83
CA ILE A 35 -2.22 13.78 -0.55
C ILE A 35 -1.32 14.29 0.57
N HIS A 36 -1.94 14.63 1.70
CA HIS A 36 -1.20 15.01 2.90
C HIS A 36 -0.47 13.80 3.51
N VAL A 37 0.71 14.03 4.11
CA VAL A 37 1.54 12.96 4.71
C VAL A 37 0.79 12.18 5.81
N ASN A 38 -0.04 12.87 6.61
CA ASN A 38 -0.85 12.23 7.64
C ASN A 38 -1.83 11.21 7.05
N THR A 39 -2.37 11.46 5.85
CA THR A 39 -3.24 10.50 5.17
C THR A 39 -2.47 9.26 4.74
N VAL A 40 -1.22 9.40 4.29
CA VAL A 40 -0.34 8.24 4.01
C VAL A 40 -0.12 7.42 5.28
N VAL A 41 0.25 8.07 6.39
CA VAL A 41 0.48 7.41 7.69
C VAL A 41 -0.77 6.66 8.16
N GLN A 42 -1.93 7.31 8.17
CA GLN A 42 -3.20 6.68 8.58
C GLN A 42 -3.58 5.47 7.74
N ARG A 43 -3.31 5.53 6.42
CA ARG A 43 -3.54 4.41 5.50
C ARG A 43 -2.55 3.27 5.78
N LEU A 44 -1.27 3.55 5.99
CA LEU A 44 -0.27 2.53 6.35
C LEU A 44 -0.55 1.88 7.72
N GLU A 45 -1.02 2.64 8.70
CA GLU A 45 -1.50 2.08 9.97
C GLU A 45 -2.71 1.17 9.76
N ARG A 46 -3.66 1.57 8.91
CA ARG A 46 -4.80 0.73 8.55
C ARG A 46 -4.34 -0.56 7.87
N ILE A 47 -3.37 -0.48 6.98
CA ILE A 47 -2.76 -1.63 6.32
C ILE A 47 -2.14 -2.56 7.37
N GLY A 48 -1.39 -2.03 8.34
CA GLY A 48 -0.85 -2.84 9.43
C GLY A 48 -1.91 -3.51 10.30
N ARG A 49 -3.06 -2.86 10.52
CA ARG A 49 -4.19 -3.50 11.21
C ARG A 49 -4.83 -4.64 10.40
N LEU A 50 -4.77 -4.59 9.07
CA LEU A 50 -5.35 -5.60 8.19
C LEU A 50 -4.40 -6.75 7.88
N LEU A 51 -3.10 -6.47 7.74
CA LEU A 51 -2.08 -7.45 7.34
C LEU A 51 -1.25 -8.00 8.51
N GLY A 52 -1.38 -7.44 9.70
CA GLY A 52 -0.54 -7.75 10.85
C GLY A 52 0.56 -6.71 11.09
N LYS A 53 1.01 -6.61 12.35
CA LYS A 53 1.89 -5.53 12.84
C LYS A 53 3.27 -5.52 12.17
N ASP A 54 3.68 -6.68 11.68
CA ASP A 54 4.97 -7.01 11.07
C ASP A 54 4.93 -7.08 9.53
N TRP A 55 3.85 -6.57 8.91
CA TRP A 55 3.65 -6.58 7.47
C TRP A 55 4.82 -5.95 6.68
N ASN A 56 5.55 -5.00 7.30
CA ASN A 56 6.68 -4.31 6.69
C ASN A 56 8.04 -4.94 7.04
N SER A 57 8.08 -6.12 7.67
CA SER A 57 9.33 -6.88 7.82
C SER A 57 9.91 -7.25 6.45
N PRO A 58 11.23 -7.48 6.33
CA PRO A 58 11.87 -7.71 5.02
C PRO A 58 11.22 -8.84 4.20
N ALA A 59 10.94 -9.99 4.82
CA ALA A 59 10.30 -11.11 4.14
C ALA A 59 8.85 -10.79 3.72
N ARG A 60 8.03 -10.28 4.64
CA ARG A 60 6.62 -9.94 4.40
C ARG A 60 6.46 -8.83 3.37
N SER A 61 7.30 -7.80 3.45
CA SER A 61 7.27 -6.68 2.51
C SER A 61 7.63 -7.11 1.08
N LEU A 62 8.54 -8.08 0.91
CA LEU A 62 8.84 -8.67 -0.40
C LEU A 62 7.65 -9.46 -0.95
N GLU A 63 7.03 -10.32 -0.14
CA GLU A 63 5.83 -11.08 -0.52
C GLU A 63 4.71 -10.13 -0.98
N ILE A 64 4.47 -9.05 -0.24
CA ILE A 64 3.44 -8.06 -0.56
C ILE A 64 3.79 -7.31 -1.86
N GLN A 65 5.04 -6.89 -2.06
CA GLN A 65 5.47 -6.26 -3.32
C GLN A 65 5.26 -7.18 -4.53
N LEU A 66 5.56 -8.46 -4.39
CA LEU A 66 5.32 -9.46 -5.44
C LEU A 66 3.81 -9.62 -5.71
N ALA A 67 3.00 -9.74 -4.66
CA ALA A 67 1.55 -9.83 -4.79
C ALA A 67 0.95 -8.61 -5.51
N LEU A 68 1.41 -7.40 -5.20
CA LEU A 68 0.99 -6.16 -5.87
C LEU A 68 1.38 -6.17 -7.35
N ARG A 69 2.61 -6.56 -7.69
CA ARG A 69 3.07 -6.67 -9.09
C ARG A 69 2.27 -7.69 -9.88
N LEU A 70 2.02 -8.88 -9.31
CA LEU A 70 1.21 -9.92 -9.95
C LEU A 70 -0.24 -9.45 -10.14
N HIS A 71 -0.82 -8.78 -9.15
CA HIS A 71 -2.17 -8.22 -9.25
C HIS A 71 -2.27 -7.15 -10.35
N HIS A 72 -1.27 -6.28 -10.48
CA HIS A 72 -1.20 -5.31 -11.57
C HIS A 72 -1.06 -5.96 -12.94
N LEU A 73 -0.25 -7.01 -13.06
CA LEU A 73 -0.11 -7.78 -14.30
C LEU A 73 -1.43 -8.47 -14.66
N ALA A 74 -2.10 -9.11 -13.69
CA ALA A 74 -3.36 -9.78 -13.89
C ALA A 74 -4.50 -8.83 -14.31
N ARG A 75 -4.47 -7.56 -13.89
CA ARG A 75 -5.45 -6.55 -14.31
C ARG A 75 -5.17 -5.93 -15.69
N ARG A 76 -3.99 -6.16 -16.26
CA ARG A 76 -3.61 -5.66 -17.60
C ARG A 76 -3.94 -6.66 -18.72
N LEU A 77 -4.21 -7.92 -18.36
CA LEU A 77 -4.64 -8.99 -19.25
C LEU A 77 -6.17 -9.05 -19.28
#